data_AF-A0A9W7XUG1-F1
#
_entry.id   AF-A0A9W7XUG1-F1
#
_cell.length_a   1.000
_cell.length_b   1.000
_cell.length_c   1.000
_cell.angle_alpha   90.00
_cell.angle_beta   90.00
_cell.angle_gamma   90.00
#
_symmetry.space_group_name_H-M   'P 1'
#
loop_
_entity.id
_entity.type
_entity.pdbx_description
1 polymer ?
#
loop_
_entity_poly.entity_id
_entity_poly.type
_entity_poly.pdbx_seq_one_letter_code
_entity_poly.pdbx_strand_id
1 'polypeptide(L)'
;GIDNIKKQLADGLKMLLTLSIVLYACWLQIGLGYVVGAGDIDIWIQLCESTFDQIGDLLASNSRVEENPPFLAKCLTYIESLEKEAPHIIEGRQPDAEWPAVGSIEFHGYGMRYRPEL
;
A
#
# COMPACT_ATOMS: atom_id res chain seq x y z
N GLY A 1 -22.65 6.82 7.79
CA GLY A 1 -22.78 7.53 9.08
C GLY A 1 -21.50 8.27 9.41
N ILE A 2 -20.41 7.53 9.66
CA ILE A 2 -19.11 8.08 10.09
C ILE A 2 -18.37 8.80 8.95
N ASP A 3 -18.43 8.29 7.71
CA ASP A 3 -17.74 8.92 6.58
C ASP A 3 -18.33 10.28 6.20
N ASN A 4 -19.64 10.44 6.40
CA ASN A 4 -20.32 11.71 6.16
C ASN A 4 -19.93 12.77 7.21
N ILE A 5 -19.68 12.34 8.45
CA ILE A 5 -19.20 13.20 9.53
C ILE A 5 -17.74 13.62 9.29
N LYS A 6 -16.88 12.68 8.87
CA LYS A 6 -15.49 13.00 8.50
C LYS A 6 -15.41 13.98 7.34
N LYS A 7 -16.27 13.81 6.34
CA LYS A 7 -16.36 14.73 5.20
C LYS A 7 -16.83 16.12 5.63
N GLN A 8 -17.88 16.21 6.45
CA GLN A 8 -18.32 17.50 6.99
C GLN A 8 -17.28 18.19 7.87
N LEU A 9 -16.49 17.43 8.64
CA LEU A 9 -15.40 17.97 9.44
C LEU A 9 -14.27 18.53 8.55
N ALA A 10 -13.92 17.82 7.47
CA ALA A 10 -12.91 18.26 6.50
C ALA A 10 -13.36 19.52 5.75
N ASP A 11 -14.60 19.56 5.31
CA ASP A 11 -15.19 20.72 4.62
C ASP A 11 -15.28 21.93 5.57
N GLY A 12 -15.62 21.70 6.84
CA GLY A 12 -15.62 22.74 7.88
C GLY A 12 -14.23 23.29 8.18
N LEU A 13 -13.21 22.41 8.24
CA LEU A 13 -11.82 22.82 8.46
C LEU A 13 -11.28 23.66 7.28
N LYS A 14 -11.60 23.26 6.04
CA LYS A 14 -11.27 24.03 4.84
C LYS A 14 -11.88 25.44 4.90
N MET A 15 -13.15 25.56 5.28
CA MET A 15 -13.81 26.87 5.43
C MET A 15 -13.19 27.74 6.53
N LEU A 16 -12.79 27.18 7.67
CA LEU A 16 -12.17 27.95 8.75
C LEU A 16 -10.79 28.50 8.35
N LEU A 17 -10.02 27.73 7.58
CA LEU A 17 -8.69 28.14 7.13
C LEU A 17 -8.75 29.19 6.02
N THR A 18 -9.67 29.06 5.06
CA THR A 18 -9.88 30.11 4.03
C THR A 18 -10.33 31.42 4.67
N LEU A 19 -11.23 31.37 5.65
CA LEU A 19 -11.63 32.55 6.44
C LEU A 19 -10.46 33.16 7.21
N SER A 20 -9.59 32.35 7.82
CA SER A 20 -8.41 32.83 8.54
C SER A 20 -7.41 33.55 7.64
N ILE A 21 -7.18 33.06 6.42
CA ILE A 21 -6.28 33.67 5.44
C ILE A 21 -6.85 35.00 4.94
N VAL A 22 -8.14 35.07 4.65
CA VAL A 22 -8.82 36.30 4.23
C VAL A 22 -8.79 37.35 5.34
N LEU A 23 -9.01 36.96 6.60
CA LEU A 23 -8.90 37.86 7.75
C LEU A 23 -7.47 38.38 7.95
N TYR A 24 -6.45 37.52 7.74
CA TYR A 24 -5.05 37.92 7.81
C TYR A 24 -4.65 38.91 6.71
N ALA A 25 -5.10 38.67 5.47
CA ALA A 25 -4.88 39.58 4.35
C ALA A 25 -5.56 40.95 4.60
N CYS A 26 -6.78 40.94 5.14
CA CYS A 26 -7.51 42.15 5.51
C CYS A 26 -6.82 42.93 6.64
N TRP A 27 -6.28 42.22 7.65
CA TRP A 27 -5.49 42.83 8.73
C TRP A 27 -4.20 43.46 8.21
N LEU A 28 -3.50 42.80 7.28
CA LEU A 28 -2.30 43.32 6.60
C LEU A 28 -2.58 44.61 5.82
N GLN A 29 -3.72 44.68 5.12
CA GLN A 29 -4.13 45.83 4.35
C GLN A 29 -4.40 47.07 5.23
N ILE A 30 -4.96 46.87 6.42
CA ILE A 30 -5.21 47.94 7.39
C ILE A 30 -3.91 48.35 8.12
N GLY A 31 -3.07 47.39 8.49
CA GLY A 31 -1.90 47.62 9.36
C GLY A 31 -0.64 48.14 8.65
N LEU A 32 -0.44 47.79 7.37
CA LEU A 32 0.79 48.12 6.64
C LEU A 32 0.55 48.96 5.37
N GLY A 33 -0.70 49.31 5.06
CA GLY A 33 -1.05 50.16 3.91
C GLY A 33 -0.77 49.51 2.54
N TYR A 34 -0.49 48.20 2.50
CA TYR A 34 -0.35 47.45 1.25
C TYR A 34 -1.72 47.26 0.59
N VAL A 35 -1.84 47.69 -0.66
CA VAL A 35 -3.00 47.36 -1.51
C VAL A 35 -2.75 45.95 -2.05
N VAL A 36 -3.33 44.95 -1.40
CA VAL A 36 -3.33 43.58 -1.93
C VAL A 36 -4.32 43.55 -3.10
N GLY A 37 -3.86 43.15 -4.28
CA GLY A 37 -4.72 42.99 -5.45
C GLY A 37 -5.66 41.80 -5.26
N ALA A 38 -6.88 41.89 -5.77
CA ALA A 38 -7.84 40.78 -5.73
C ALA A 38 -7.28 39.49 -6.38
N GLY A 39 -6.41 39.64 -7.39
CA GLY A 39 -5.73 38.51 -8.04
C GLY A 39 -4.70 37.80 -7.17
N ASP A 40 -4.02 38.52 -6.27
CA ASP A 40 -3.06 37.88 -5.36
C ASP A 40 -3.80 36.98 -4.36
N ILE A 41 -4.91 37.47 -3.79
CA ILE A 41 -5.75 36.73 -2.85
C ILE A 41 -6.32 35.46 -3.51
N ASP A 42 -6.78 35.57 -4.76
CA ASP A 42 -7.30 34.44 -5.52
C ASP A 42 -6.24 33.33 -5.70
N ILE A 43 -5.01 33.70 -6.02
CA ILE A 43 -3.89 32.76 -6.13
C ILE A 43 -3.59 32.08 -4.78
N TRP A 44 -3.60 32.84 -3.67
CA TRP A 44 -3.37 32.26 -2.34
C TRP A 44 -4.45 31.26 -1.95
N ILE A 45 -5.73 31.56 -2.25
CA ILE A 45 -6.85 30.65 -1.99
C ILE A 45 -6.70 29.37 -2.82
N GLN A 46 -6.46 29.48 -4.12
CA GLN A 46 -6.27 28.34 -5.01
C GLN A 46 -5.09 27.46 -4.60
N LEU A 47 -3.98 28.08 -4.19
CA LEU A 47 -2.81 27.35 -3.70
C LEU A 47 -3.13 26.55 -2.43
N CYS A 48 -3.88 27.15 -1.52
CA CYS A 48 -4.30 26.48 -0.29
C CYS A 48 -5.22 25.29 -0.60
N GLU A 49 -6.25 25.48 -1.44
CA GLU A 49 -7.18 24.43 -1.84
C GLU A 49 -6.46 23.25 -2.50
N SER A 50 -5.60 23.55 -3.48
CA SER A 50 -4.82 22.52 -4.19
C SER A 50 -3.90 21.74 -3.24
N THR A 51 -3.27 22.43 -2.28
CA THR A 51 -2.39 21.78 -1.30
C THR A 51 -3.19 20.86 -0.37
N PHE A 52 -4.39 21.26 0.07
CA PHE A 52 -5.22 20.42 0.92
C PHE A 52 -5.71 19.16 0.22
N ASP A 53 -6.07 19.26 -1.06
CA ASP A 53 -6.48 18.10 -1.85
C ASP A 53 -5.31 17.12 -2.05
N GLN A 54 -4.12 17.64 -2.35
CA GLN A 54 -2.91 16.81 -2.44
C GLN A 54 -2.59 16.11 -1.11
N ILE A 55 -2.73 16.79 0.03
CA ILE A 55 -2.54 16.15 1.35
C ILE A 55 -3.57 15.04 1.60
N GLY A 56 -4.82 15.25 1.18
CA GLY A 56 -5.86 14.23 1.28
C GLY A 56 -5.52 12.98 0.47
N ASP A 57 -5.10 13.18 -0.78
CA ASP A 57 -4.68 12.09 -1.67
C ASP A 57 -3.42 11.39 -1.17
N LEU A 58 -2.45 12.13 -0.63
CA LEU A 58 -1.26 11.57 -0.01
C LEU A 58 -1.60 10.71 1.20
N LEU A 59 -2.48 11.17 2.09
CA LEU A 59 -2.91 10.39 3.25
C LEU A 59 -3.62 9.09 2.82
N ALA A 60 -4.49 9.17 1.81
CA ALA A 60 -5.15 8.01 1.24
C ALA A 60 -4.14 7.03 0.62
N SER A 61 -3.11 7.55 -0.05
CA SER A 61 -2.04 6.73 -0.64
C SER A 61 -1.18 6.04 0.44
N ASN A 62 -0.86 6.75 1.53
CA ASN A 62 -0.09 6.19 2.64
C ASN A 62 -0.84 5.04 3.32
N SER A 63 -2.14 5.20 3.55
CA SER A 63 -2.99 4.13 4.09
C SER A 63 -2.96 2.87 3.23
N ARG A 64 -2.98 3.02 1.90
CA ARG A 64 -2.89 1.88 0.97
C ARG A 64 -1.52 1.22 1.00
N VAL A 65 -0.46 1.99 1.19
CA VAL A 65 0.90 1.48 1.31
C VAL A 65 1.05 0.66 2.60
N GLU A 66 0.45 1.09 3.71
CA GLU A 66 0.49 0.36 4.99
C GLU A 66 -0.21 -1.01 4.94
N GLU A 67 -1.17 -1.20 4.02
CA GLU A 67 -1.89 -2.47 3.85
C GLU A 67 -1.08 -3.53 3.07
N ASN A 68 -0.05 -3.14 2.31
CA ASN A 68 0.72 -4.05 1.44
C ASN A 68 1.77 -4.94 2.15
N PRO A 69 2.53 -4.46 3.16
CA PRO A 69 3.57 -5.24 3.82
C PRO A 69 3.12 -6.59 4.42
N PRO A 70 1.93 -6.72 5.04
CA PRO A 70 1.45 -8.01 5.54
C PRO A 70 1.26 -9.06 4.45
N PHE A 71 0.80 -8.65 3.26
CA PHE A 71 0.69 -9.54 2.11
C PHE A 71 2.07 -10.00 1.61
N LEU A 72 3.02 -9.07 1.54
CA LEU A 72 4.39 -9.38 1.12
C LEU A 72 5.09 -10.31 2.12
N ALA A 73 4.92 -10.06 3.42
CA ALA A 73 5.44 -10.92 4.49
C ALA A 73 4.89 -12.34 4.38
N LYS A 74 3.61 -12.50 4.04
CA LYS A 74 3.00 -13.81 3.79
C LYS A 74 3.61 -14.51 2.57
N CYS A 75 3.83 -13.79 1.48
CA CYS A 75 4.49 -14.35 0.29
C CYS A 75 5.92 -14.80 0.58
N LEU A 76 6.71 -13.98 1.27
CA LEU A 76 8.07 -14.32 1.69
C LEU A 76 8.09 -15.54 2.60
N THR A 77 7.16 -15.61 3.54
CA THR A 77 7.00 -16.78 4.43
C THR A 77 6.80 -18.06 3.61
N TYR A 78 5.93 -18.06 2.59
CA TYR A 78 5.76 -19.24 1.73
C TYR A 78 7.00 -19.58 0.89
N ILE A 79 7.81 -18.61 0.51
CA ILE A 79 9.03 -18.83 -0.28
C ILE A 79 10.16 -19.41 0.59
N GLU A 80 10.27 -18.95 1.83
CA GLU A 80 11.39 -19.25 2.72
C GLU A 80 11.10 -20.39 3.70
N SER A 81 9.91 -20.42 4.30
CA SER A 81 9.59 -21.34 5.40
C SER A 81 8.82 -22.59 4.99
N LEU A 82 8.40 -22.69 3.72
CA LEU A 82 7.74 -23.89 3.23
C LEU A 82 8.79 -24.94 2.87
N GLU A 83 8.62 -26.16 3.40
CA GLU A 83 9.44 -27.30 2.98
C GLU A 83 9.27 -27.51 1.48
N LYS A 84 10.37 -27.40 0.73
CA LYS A 84 10.37 -27.52 -0.73
C LYS A 84 10.38 -28.99 -1.11
N GLU A 85 9.60 -29.32 -2.14
CA GLU A 85 9.67 -30.63 -2.78
C GLU A 85 11.07 -30.87 -3.38
N ALA A 86 11.38 -32.13 -3.65
CA ALA A 86 12.63 -32.51 -4.30
C ALA A 86 12.77 -31.77 -5.65
N PRO A 87 13.99 -31.38 -6.04
CA PRO A 87 14.23 -30.65 -7.28
C PRO A 87 13.75 -31.46 -8.49
N HIS A 88 13.16 -30.75 -9.46
CA HIS A 88 12.58 -31.38 -10.64
C HIS A 88 13.62 -32.14 -11.49
N ILE A 89 14.85 -31.62 -11.56
CA ILE A 89 15.96 -32.22 -12.29
C ILE A 89 17.12 -32.40 -11.32
N ILE A 90 17.64 -33.62 -11.26
CA ILE A 90 18.87 -33.95 -10.56
C ILE A 90 19.94 -34.15 -11.63
N GLU A 91 20.87 -33.20 -11.75
CA GLU A 91 21.96 -33.28 -12.73
C GLU A 91 22.78 -34.56 -12.54
N GLY A 92 23.07 -35.26 -13.65
CA GLY A 92 23.82 -36.52 -13.63
C GLY A 92 23.06 -37.74 -13.11
N ARG A 93 21.77 -37.60 -12.77
CA ARG A 93 20.92 -38.71 -12.28
C ARG A 93 19.60 -38.85 -13.04
N GLN A 94 19.54 -38.32 -14.26
CA GLN A 94 18.41 -38.56 -15.13
C GLN A 94 18.37 -40.04 -15.52
N PRO A 95 17.18 -40.67 -15.53
CA PRO A 95 17.06 -42.03 -16.02
C PRO A 95 17.40 -42.09 -17.51
N ASP A 96 17.95 -43.22 -17.95
CA ASP A 96 18.29 -43.43 -19.37
C ASP A 96 17.05 -43.29 -20.25
N ALA A 97 17.23 -42.92 -21.52
CA ALA A 97 16.13 -42.70 -22.46
C ALA A 97 15.23 -43.93 -22.68
N GLU A 98 15.75 -45.12 -22.40
CA GLU A 98 15.00 -46.39 -22.49
C GLU A 98 14.19 -46.69 -21.23
N TRP A 99 14.33 -45.90 -20.15
CA TRP A 99 13.53 -46.03 -18.96
C TRP A 99 12.14 -45.38 -19.14
N PRO A 100 11.04 -46.02 -18.71
CA PRO A 100 10.96 -47.37 -18.13
C PRO A 100 10.78 -48.44 -19.22
N ALA A 101 11.74 -49.37 -19.35
CA ALA A 101 11.71 -50.40 -20.41
C ALA A 101 10.75 -51.57 -20.12
N VAL A 102 10.68 -52.02 -18.87
CA VAL A 102 9.95 -53.24 -18.45
C VAL A 102 8.77 -52.94 -17.52
N GLY A 103 8.78 -51.77 -16.85
CA GLY A 103 7.69 -51.37 -15.94
C GLY A 103 7.55 -52.22 -14.68
N SER A 104 8.59 -52.95 -14.26
CA SER A 104 8.58 -53.70 -13.00
C SER A 104 8.68 -52.77 -11.79
N ILE A 105 7.84 -53.00 -10.78
CA ILE A 105 7.82 -52.25 -9.52
C ILE A 105 8.02 -53.24 -8.38
N GLU A 106 9.03 -52.99 -7.55
CA GLU A 106 9.36 -53.83 -6.40
C GLU A 106 9.36 -52.97 -5.13
N PHE A 107 8.78 -53.51 -4.05
CA PHE A 107 8.75 -52.87 -2.74
C PHE A 107 9.60 -53.66 -1.77
N HIS A 108 10.68 -53.05 -1.28
CA HIS A 108 11.60 -53.68 -0.33
C HIS A 108 11.51 -52.96 1.02
N GLY A 109 10.83 -53.56 2.00
CA GLY A 109 10.73 -53.03 3.36
C GLY A 109 10.07 -51.64 3.47
N TYR A 110 9.15 -51.32 2.56
CA TYR A 110 8.65 -49.95 2.44
C TYR A 110 7.49 -49.63 3.41
N GLY A 111 7.52 -48.41 3.96
CA GLY A 111 6.49 -47.87 4.82
C GLY A 111 6.36 -46.36 4.59
N MET A 112 5.14 -45.85 4.76
CA MET A 112 4.85 -44.42 4.63
C MET A 112 4.18 -43.91 5.89
N ARG A 113 4.42 -42.62 6.18
CA ARG A 113 3.76 -41.90 7.26
C ARG A 113 3.17 -40.60 6.71
N TYR A 114 1.91 -40.35 7.05
CA TYR A 114 1.18 -39.19 6.53
C TYR A 114 1.59 -37.87 7.18
N ARG A 115 1.69 -37.82 8.51
CA ARG A 115 2.06 -36.61 9.26
C ARG A 115 3.16 -36.93 10.27
N PRO A 116 4.23 -36.12 10.37
CA PRO A 116 5.35 -36.42 11.25
C PRO A 116 5.00 -36.49 12.74
N GLU A 117 3.97 -35.77 13.18
CA GLU A 117 3.52 -35.72 14.57
C GLU A 117 2.42 -36.74 14.95
N LEU A 118 2.04 -37.66 14.06
CA LEU A 118 1.16 -38.79 14.35
C LEU A 118 1.93 -40.10 14.52
#